data_AF-A0A061SHX3-F1
#
_entry.id   AF-A0A061SHX3-F1
#
_cell.length_a   1.000
_cell.length_b   1.000
_cell.length_c   1.000
_cell.angle_alpha   90.00
_cell.angle_beta   90.00
_cell.angle_gamma   90.00
#
_symmetry.space_group_name_H-M   'P 1'
#
loop_
_entity.id
_entity.type
_entity.pdbx_description
1 polymer ?
#
loop_
_entity_poly.entity_id
_entity_poly.type
_entity_poly.pdbx_seq_one_letter_code
_entity_poly.pdbx_strand_id
1 'polypeptide(L)'
;PALFSAAEPFMAAGVPRLHPWALAEAALAYGKAASGCVGVLAAVERQLLASASAAAALGAGDGAKLLAGFAAARFVPKKEQLKMLARAMHGGLAELPDSLLVAAAGALARVAAVGGCGGSLRAELRDEVLRRAPRLSADEAATSAAALAALGELDRDSLQALAGRLPAAEPGEGPSPLSPALLPGLYLAHLAAAAGKGGGLPSGLLAAARRRWMAESAASDAFLVEVTETAESLALEALPNHRTPDGLLLLDVLVTDRGTGEQCALQLARAKDLSAAGVAGAELGHSALRRRVTEATQGLLVGLLRQSDWACAGRKAERAAVLIKAIEAALRPAPS
;
A
#
# COMPACT_ATOMS: atom_id res chain seq x y z
N PRO A 1 -13.47 -22.19 -7.73
CA PRO A 1 -14.01 -21.37 -8.84
C PRO A 1 -15.50 -21.62 -9.16
N ALA A 2 -15.92 -22.86 -9.45
CA ALA A 2 -17.31 -23.18 -9.81
C ALA A 2 -18.32 -23.01 -8.65
N LEU A 3 -17.96 -23.40 -7.42
CA LEU A 3 -18.77 -23.15 -6.21
C LEU A 3 -18.84 -21.65 -5.84
N PHE A 4 -17.85 -20.86 -6.27
CA PHE A 4 -17.73 -19.43 -5.91
C PHE A 4 -18.58 -18.54 -6.83
N SER A 5 -18.69 -18.88 -8.12
CA SER A 5 -19.61 -18.26 -9.08
C SER A 5 -21.08 -18.52 -8.72
N ALA A 6 -21.39 -19.68 -8.12
CA ALA A 6 -22.74 -20.01 -7.68
C ALA A 6 -23.23 -19.16 -6.50
N ALA A 7 -22.34 -18.64 -5.64
CA ALA A 7 -22.70 -17.87 -4.44
C ALA A 7 -22.89 -16.36 -4.68
N GLU A 8 -22.32 -15.83 -5.76
CA GLU A 8 -22.42 -14.41 -6.13
C GLU A 8 -23.87 -13.97 -6.40
N PRO A 9 -24.72 -14.75 -7.11
CA PRO A 9 -26.15 -14.48 -7.21
C PRO A 9 -26.85 -14.50 -5.85
N PHE A 10 -26.51 -15.43 -4.93
CA PHE A 10 -27.16 -15.50 -3.61
C PHE A 10 -26.81 -14.29 -2.73
N MET A 11 -25.54 -13.86 -2.72
CA MET A 11 -25.13 -12.66 -1.98
C MET A 11 -25.68 -11.36 -2.60
N ALA A 12 -25.85 -11.32 -3.92
CA ALA A 12 -26.42 -10.18 -4.65
C ALA A 12 -27.95 -10.14 -4.63
N ALA A 13 -28.63 -11.28 -4.53
CA ALA A 13 -30.10 -11.41 -4.62
C ALA A 13 -30.84 -11.19 -3.29
N GLY A 14 -30.19 -10.62 -2.26
CA GLY A 14 -30.89 -10.23 -1.03
C GLY A 14 -31.23 -11.38 -0.08
N VAL A 15 -30.35 -12.38 0.05
CA VAL A 15 -30.39 -13.36 1.15
C VAL A 15 -30.45 -12.63 2.51
N PRO A 16 -31.19 -13.15 3.52
CA PRO A 16 -31.36 -12.51 4.83
C PRO A 16 -30.04 -12.01 5.42
N ARG A 17 -30.12 -10.88 6.17
CA ARG A 17 -28.98 -10.24 6.86
C ARG A 17 -28.11 -11.31 7.51
N LEU A 18 -26.97 -11.60 6.89
CA LEU A 18 -26.01 -12.57 7.43
C LEU A 18 -25.44 -12.01 8.73
N HIS A 19 -25.13 -12.92 9.66
CA HIS A 19 -24.44 -12.54 10.88
C HIS A 19 -23.08 -11.90 10.53
N PRO A 20 -22.64 -10.82 11.21
CA PRO A 20 -21.38 -10.12 10.90
C PRO A 20 -20.15 -11.03 10.80
N TRP A 21 -20.04 -12.03 11.68
CA TRP A 21 -19.01 -13.06 11.61
C TRP A 21 -18.99 -13.81 10.26
N ALA A 22 -20.15 -14.20 9.73
CA ALA A 22 -20.23 -14.91 8.45
C ALA A 22 -19.82 -14.02 7.27
N LEU A 23 -20.15 -12.72 7.35
CA LEU A 23 -19.68 -11.72 6.38
C LEU A 23 -18.15 -11.57 6.42
N ALA A 24 -17.55 -11.61 7.61
CA ALA A 24 -16.11 -11.52 7.79
C ALA A 24 -15.36 -12.74 7.23
N GLU A 25 -15.86 -13.95 7.49
CA GLU A 25 -15.31 -15.18 6.91
C GLU A 25 -15.41 -15.18 5.38
N ALA A 26 -16.58 -14.78 4.85
CA ALA A 26 -16.78 -14.65 3.42
C ALA A 26 -15.77 -13.66 2.82
N ALA A 27 -15.65 -12.45 3.38
CA ALA A 27 -14.71 -11.46 2.86
C ALA A 27 -13.26 -11.98 2.83
N LEU A 28 -12.80 -12.66 3.87
CA LEU A 28 -11.46 -13.24 3.91
C LEU A 28 -11.27 -14.31 2.82
N ALA A 29 -12.24 -15.22 2.66
CA ALA A 29 -12.17 -16.30 1.70
C ALA A 29 -12.23 -15.78 0.24
N TYR A 30 -13.22 -14.94 -0.07
CA TYR A 30 -13.42 -14.38 -1.41
C TYR A 30 -12.32 -13.37 -1.79
N GLY A 31 -11.75 -12.66 -0.80
CA GLY A 31 -10.63 -11.74 -1.02
C GLY A 31 -9.35 -12.45 -1.47
N LYS A 32 -9.05 -13.62 -0.89
CA LYS A 32 -7.86 -14.43 -1.23
C LYS A 32 -7.97 -15.13 -2.59
N ALA A 33 -9.18 -15.39 -3.06
CA ALA A 33 -9.45 -16.11 -4.31
C ALA A 33 -9.28 -15.26 -5.58
N ALA A 34 -8.36 -14.28 -5.59
CA ALA A 34 -8.20 -13.17 -6.54
C ALA A 34 -8.70 -13.39 -8.00
N SER A 35 -9.36 -12.34 -8.52
CA SER A 35 -10.06 -12.16 -9.81
C SER A 35 -11.46 -12.80 -9.88
N GLY A 36 -12.49 -11.97 -9.69
CA GLY A 36 -13.90 -12.34 -9.94
C GLY A 36 -14.88 -11.99 -8.82
N CYS A 37 -14.45 -11.97 -7.56
CA CYS A 37 -15.39 -11.88 -6.42
C CYS A 37 -15.60 -10.46 -5.87
N VAL A 38 -15.29 -9.43 -6.67
CA VAL A 38 -15.46 -8.02 -6.26
C VAL A 38 -16.93 -7.70 -5.96
N GLY A 39 -17.86 -8.29 -6.72
CA GLY A 39 -19.30 -8.14 -6.48
C GLY A 39 -19.73 -8.64 -5.09
N VAL A 40 -19.14 -9.75 -4.65
CA VAL A 40 -19.38 -10.32 -3.30
C VAL A 40 -18.86 -9.38 -2.22
N LEU A 41 -17.65 -8.84 -2.38
CA LEU A 41 -17.08 -7.89 -1.40
C LEU A 41 -17.88 -6.58 -1.33
N ALA A 42 -18.36 -6.08 -2.46
CA ALA A 42 -19.27 -4.94 -2.50
C ALA A 42 -20.63 -5.24 -1.86
N ALA A 43 -21.13 -6.48 -1.95
CA ALA A 43 -22.33 -6.91 -1.24
C ALA A 43 -22.10 -6.98 0.27
N VAL A 44 -20.98 -7.56 0.73
CA VAL A 44 -20.57 -7.58 2.14
C VAL A 44 -20.47 -6.14 2.69
N GLU A 45 -19.80 -5.26 1.96
CA GLU A 45 -19.64 -3.86 2.33
C GLU A 45 -21.01 -3.15 2.48
N ARG A 46 -21.93 -3.35 1.52
CA ARG A 46 -23.29 -2.78 1.58
C ARG A 46 -24.10 -3.31 2.75
N GLN A 47 -24.02 -4.61 3.04
CA GLN A 47 -24.76 -5.22 4.14
C GLN A 47 -24.27 -4.73 5.51
N LEU A 48 -22.97 -4.51 5.67
CA LEU A 48 -22.40 -3.92 6.90
C LEU A 48 -22.90 -2.48 7.13
N LEU A 49 -23.01 -1.68 6.06
CA LEU A 49 -23.56 -0.32 6.15
C LEU A 49 -25.06 -0.27 6.44
N ALA A 50 -25.81 -1.29 6.04
CA ALA A 50 -27.27 -1.31 6.19
C ALA A 50 -27.75 -1.56 7.63
N SER A 51 -26.84 -1.83 8.58
CA SER A 51 -27.20 -2.14 9.96
C SER A 51 -26.16 -1.64 10.95
N ALA A 52 -26.49 -0.56 11.67
CA ALA A 52 -25.69 -0.07 12.78
C ALA A 52 -25.49 -1.13 13.88
N SER A 53 -26.49 -2.01 14.08
CA SER A 53 -26.37 -3.15 14.99
C SER A 53 -25.38 -4.21 14.52
N ALA A 54 -25.28 -4.45 13.21
CA ALA A 54 -24.29 -5.38 12.63
C ALA A 54 -22.88 -4.82 12.79
N ALA A 55 -22.71 -3.51 12.56
CA ALA A 55 -21.46 -2.80 12.80
C ALA A 55 -21.02 -2.84 14.28
N ALA A 56 -21.97 -2.69 15.21
CA ALA A 56 -21.70 -2.74 16.65
C ALA A 56 -21.37 -4.15 17.16
N ALA A 57 -21.81 -5.18 16.45
CA ALA A 57 -21.56 -6.58 16.80
C ALA A 57 -20.23 -7.13 16.24
N LEU A 58 -19.47 -6.33 15.48
CA LEU A 58 -18.16 -6.74 14.98
C LEU A 58 -17.14 -6.79 16.12
N GLY A 59 -16.58 -7.97 16.36
CA GLY A 59 -15.38 -8.11 17.18
C GLY A 59 -14.10 -7.77 16.40
N ALA A 60 -12.97 -7.68 17.11
CA ALA A 60 -11.68 -7.38 16.49
C ALA A 60 -11.26 -8.43 15.45
N GLY A 61 -11.57 -9.70 15.70
CA GLY A 61 -11.33 -10.78 14.74
C GLY A 61 -12.10 -10.60 13.44
N ASP A 62 -13.37 -10.19 13.52
CA ASP A 62 -14.21 -9.97 12.34
C ASP A 62 -13.74 -8.74 11.56
N GLY A 63 -13.41 -7.64 12.25
CA GLY A 63 -12.84 -6.44 11.65
C GLY A 63 -11.53 -6.72 10.90
N ALA A 64 -10.63 -7.50 11.52
CA ALA A 64 -9.36 -7.90 10.92
C ALA A 64 -9.55 -8.77 9.65
N LYS A 65 -10.49 -9.73 9.69
CA LYS A 65 -10.80 -10.60 8.54
C LYS A 65 -11.41 -9.81 7.37
N LEU A 66 -12.36 -8.91 7.66
CA LEU A 66 -12.97 -8.02 6.67
C LEU A 66 -11.89 -7.18 5.99
N LEU A 67 -11.03 -6.52 6.78
CA LEU A 67 -9.98 -5.66 6.26
C LEU A 67 -8.99 -6.46 5.40
N ALA A 68 -8.54 -7.62 5.86
CA ALA A 68 -7.65 -8.51 5.12
C ALA A 68 -8.28 -9.00 3.80
N GLY A 69 -9.57 -9.36 3.82
CA GLY A 69 -10.32 -9.74 2.63
C GLY A 69 -10.40 -8.61 1.59
N PHE A 70 -10.78 -7.41 2.01
CA PHE A 70 -10.84 -6.25 1.13
C PHE A 70 -9.47 -5.91 0.54
N ALA A 71 -8.42 -5.87 1.37
CA ALA A 71 -7.07 -5.52 0.91
C ALA A 71 -6.47 -6.58 -0.02
N ALA A 72 -6.80 -7.86 0.14
CA ALA A 72 -6.39 -8.93 -0.78
C ALA A 72 -7.00 -8.74 -2.18
N ALA A 73 -8.25 -8.29 -2.26
CA ALA A 73 -8.93 -8.00 -3.52
C ALA A 73 -8.64 -6.59 -4.08
N ARG A 74 -7.74 -5.81 -3.46
CA ARG A 74 -7.52 -4.38 -3.77
C ARG A 74 -8.81 -3.56 -3.73
N PHE A 75 -9.73 -3.98 -2.87
CA PHE A 75 -10.95 -3.25 -2.55
C PHE A 75 -10.61 -2.25 -1.46
N VAL A 76 -10.83 -0.96 -1.70
CA VAL A 76 -10.62 0.09 -0.70
C VAL A 76 -11.96 0.59 -0.21
N PRO A 77 -12.38 0.25 1.03
CA PRO A 77 -13.62 0.75 1.60
C PRO A 77 -13.61 2.27 1.71
N LYS A 78 -14.80 2.88 1.79
CA LYS A 78 -14.93 4.32 2.06
C LYS A 78 -14.45 4.63 3.47
N LYS A 79 -14.06 5.89 3.68
CA LYS A 79 -13.51 6.42 4.94
C LYS A 79 -14.35 6.06 6.18
N GLU A 80 -15.68 6.13 6.09
CA GLU A 80 -16.54 5.82 7.23
C GLU A 80 -16.56 4.33 7.59
N GLN A 81 -16.43 3.44 6.60
CA GLN A 81 -16.31 2.01 6.88
C GLN A 81 -14.94 1.67 7.45
N LEU A 82 -13.88 2.33 6.97
CA LEU A 82 -12.55 2.20 7.58
C LEU A 82 -12.56 2.63 9.04
N LYS A 83 -13.26 3.73 9.38
CA LYS A 83 -13.45 4.15 10.78
C LYS A 83 -14.23 3.13 11.60
N MET A 84 -15.28 2.55 11.02
CA MET A 84 -16.08 1.53 11.67
C MET A 84 -15.26 0.26 11.95
N LEU A 85 -14.54 -0.25 10.96
CA LEU A 85 -13.64 -1.40 11.11
C LEU A 85 -12.54 -1.09 12.14
N ALA A 86 -12.01 0.14 12.11
CA ALA A 86 -11.00 0.54 13.05
C ALA A 86 -11.52 0.56 14.50
N ARG A 87 -12.76 0.98 14.72
CA ARG A 87 -13.42 0.91 16.04
C ARG A 87 -13.66 -0.52 16.49
N ALA A 88 -14.08 -1.41 15.59
CA ALA A 88 -14.30 -2.82 15.91
C ALA A 88 -13.01 -3.54 16.33
N MET A 89 -11.88 -3.15 15.74
CA MET A 89 -10.56 -3.73 16.05
C MET A 89 -9.93 -3.19 17.32
N HIS A 90 -10.29 -1.96 17.72
CA HIS A 90 -9.66 -1.28 18.84
C HIS A 90 -9.89 -2.01 20.17
N GLY A 91 -8.82 -2.20 20.95
CA GLY A 91 -8.84 -2.86 22.25
C GLY A 91 -8.88 -4.39 22.18
N GLY A 92 -9.03 -4.98 21.00
CA GLY A 92 -9.12 -6.44 20.81
C GLY A 92 -7.97 -7.06 20.02
N LEU A 93 -6.94 -6.29 19.65
CA LEU A 93 -5.81 -6.81 18.88
C LEU A 93 -5.02 -7.89 19.62
N ALA A 94 -4.99 -7.81 20.96
CA ALA A 94 -4.29 -8.76 21.82
C ALA A 94 -4.84 -10.20 21.75
N GLU A 95 -6.10 -10.36 21.37
CA GLU A 95 -6.78 -11.66 21.28
C GLU A 95 -6.62 -12.32 19.90
N LEU A 96 -6.13 -11.57 18.90
CA LEU A 96 -5.97 -12.09 17.55
C LEU A 96 -4.83 -13.12 17.48
N PRO A 97 -4.92 -14.15 16.62
CA PRO A 97 -3.76 -14.94 16.22
C PRO A 97 -2.71 -14.09 15.50
N ASP A 98 -1.42 -14.45 15.62
CA ASP A 98 -0.30 -13.69 15.02
C ASP A 98 -0.48 -13.48 13.51
N SER A 99 -0.87 -14.52 12.79
CA SER A 99 -1.10 -14.46 11.35
C SER A 99 -2.23 -13.50 10.96
N LEU A 100 -3.28 -13.39 11.77
CA LEU A 100 -4.39 -12.48 11.52
C LEU A 100 -4.03 -11.04 11.89
N LEU A 101 -3.27 -10.84 12.97
CA LEU A 101 -2.74 -9.52 13.34
C LEU A 101 -1.84 -8.96 12.22
N VAL A 102 -0.91 -9.77 11.70
CA VAL A 102 0.00 -9.38 10.62
C VAL A 102 -0.78 -9.11 9.33
N ALA A 103 -1.76 -9.97 9.00
CA ALA A 103 -2.63 -9.76 7.85
C ALA A 103 -3.43 -8.45 7.96
N ALA A 104 -3.96 -8.15 9.16
CA ALA A 104 -4.67 -6.91 9.43
C ALA A 104 -3.75 -5.70 9.33
N ALA A 105 -2.50 -5.79 9.81
CA ALA A 105 -1.51 -4.74 9.67
C ALA A 105 -1.21 -4.43 8.20
N GLY A 106 -0.91 -5.47 7.41
CA GLY A 106 -0.68 -5.33 5.97
C GLY A 106 -1.91 -4.81 5.23
N ALA A 107 -3.10 -5.18 5.66
CA ALA A 107 -4.35 -4.73 5.06
C ALA A 107 -4.66 -3.26 5.38
N LEU A 108 -4.50 -2.85 6.64
CA LEU A 108 -4.62 -1.46 7.08
C LEU A 108 -3.62 -0.58 6.34
N ALA A 109 -2.37 -1.01 6.26
CA ALA A 109 -1.31 -0.35 5.51
C ALA A 109 -1.71 -0.14 4.05
N ARG A 110 -2.28 -1.15 3.38
CA ARG A 110 -2.70 -1.03 1.97
C ARG A 110 -3.78 0.01 1.74
N VAL A 111 -4.69 0.23 2.69
CA VAL A 111 -5.81 1.17 2.55
C VAL A 111 -5.57 2.53 3.23
N ALA A 112 -4.45 2.68 3.96
CA ALA A 112 -4.16 3.83 4.80
C ALA A 112 -4.15 5.17 4.07
N ALA A 113 -3.79 5.18 2.78
CA ALA A 113 -3.73 6.37 1.95
C ALA A 113 -5.10 7.08 1.78
N VAL A 114 -6.21 6.35 1.94
CA VAL A 114 -7.58 6.92 1.90
C VAL A 114 -7.99 7.57 3.23
N GLY A 115 -7.19 7.38 4.28
CA GLY A 115 -7.48 7.87 5.63
C GLY A 115 -8.63 7.11 6.31
N GLY A 116 -9.01 7.55 7.50
CA GLY A 116 -10.08 6.90 8.30
C GLY A 116 -9.59 5.80 9.24
N CYS A 117 -8.33 5.39 9.15
CA CYS A 117 -7.66 4.57 10.14
C CYS A 117 -7.19 5.47 11.29
N GLY A 118 -7.82 5.37 12.47
CA GLY A 118 -7.50 6.24 13.62
C GLY A 118 -6.06 6.09 14.10
N GLY A 119 -5.47 7.17 14.61
CA GLY A 119 -4.11 7.14 15.20
C GLY A 119 -3.99 6.16 16.37
N SER A 120 -5.05 6.02 17.18
CA SER A 120 -5.08 5.07 18.30
C SER A 120 -4.93 3.61 17.86
N LEU A 121 -5.66 3.18 16.81
CA LEU A 121 -5.53 1.82 16.29
C LEU A 121 -4.16 1.56 15.67
N ARG A 122 -3.60 2.56 14.99
CA ARG A 122 -2.26 2.44 14.39
C ARG A 122 -1.19 2.24 15.46
N ALA A 123 -1.24 3.01 16.54
CA ALA A 123 -0.36 2.85 17.69
C ALA A 123 -0.57 1.50 18.41
N GLU A 124 -1.83 1.11 18.67
CA GLU A 124 -2.15 -0.18 19.28
C GLU A 124 -1.62 -1.36 18.44
N LEU A 125 -1.80 -1.29 17.12
CA LEU A 125 -1.30 -2.29 16.18
C LEU A 125 0.23 -2.37 16.21
N ARG A 126 0.92 -1.22 16.22
CA ARG A 126 2.38 -1.16 16.37
C ARG A 126 2.81 -1.85 17.66
N ASP A 127 2.25 -1.44 18.79
CA ASP A 127 2.63 -1.95 20.11
C ASP A 127 2.41 -3.47 20.20
N GLU A 128 1.28 -3.95 19.67
CA GLU A 128 0.94 -5.37 19.68
C GLU A 128 1.81 -6.21 18.74
N VAL A 129 2.16 -5.69 17.57
CA VAL A 129 3.12 -6.31 16.63
C VAL A 129 4.51 -6.40 17.28
N LEU A 130 4.99 -5.32 17.89
CA LEU A 130 6.31 -5.28 18.53
C LEU A 130 6.38 -6.19 19.75
N ARG A 131 5.31 -6.25 20.55
CA ARG A 131 5.19 -7.20 21.67
C ARG A 131 5.34 -8.65 21.22
N ARG A 132 4.87 -8.96 20.01
CA ARG A 132 4.91 -10.31 19.41
C ARG A 132 6.12 -10.55 18.52
N ALA A 133 6.91 -9.52 18.21
CA ALA A 133 8.08 -9.62 17.34
C ALA A 133 8.98 -10.84 17.64
N PRO A 134 9.29 -11.20 18.91
CA PRO A 134 10.16 -12.36 19.20
C PRO A 134 9.66 -13.71 18.67
N ARG A 135 8.34 -13.87 18.48
CA ARG A 135 7.72 -15.14 18.05
C ARG A 135 7.22 -15.13 16.60
N LEU A 136 7.27 -13.99 15.92
CA LEU A 136 6.91 -13.93 14.49
C LEU A 136 7.90 -14.72 13.63
N SER A 137 7.39 -15.29 12.55
CA SER A 137 8.22 -15.78 11.45
C SER A 137 8.93 -14.63 10.73
N ALA A 138 9.94 -14.96 9.93
CA ALA A 138 10.70 -13.96 9.18
C ALA A 138 9.80 -13.20 8.17
N ASP A 139 8.90 -13.91 7.46
CA ASP A 139 7.95 -13.31 6.53
C ASP A 139 6.93 -12.40 7.24
N GLU A 140 6.45 -12.81 8.42
CA GLU A 140 5.55 -12.00 9.24
C GLU A 140 6.24 -10.74 9.77
N ALA A 141 7.50 -10.84 10.21
CA ALA A 141 8.28 -9.70 10.65
C ALA A 141 8.55 -8.72 9.49
N ALA A 142 8.91 -9.24 8.30
CA ALA A 142 9.12 -8.41 7.11
C ALA A 142 7.82 -7.71 6.65
N THR A 143 6.70 -8.45 6.65
CA THR A 143 5.38 -7.89 6.33
C THR A 143 4.98 -6.82 7.33
N SER A 144 5.23 -7.05 8.62
CA SER A 144 4.94 -6.10 9.69
C SER A 144 5.78 -4.83 9.56
N ALA A 145 7.07 -4.93 9.26
CA ALA A 145 7.93 -3.77 9.05
C ALA A 145 7.41 -2.91 7.88
N ALA A 146 7.08 -3.53 6.74
CA ALA A 146 6.50 -2.82 5.60
C ALA A 146 5.14 -2.17 5.94
N ALA A 147 4.30 -2.86 6.70
CA ALA A 147 3.00 -2.36 7.12
C ALA A 147 3.12 -1.14 8.04
N LEU A 148 3.93 -1.23 9.09
CA LEU A 148 4.15 -0.13 10.03
C LEU A 148 4.77 1.09 9.33
N ALA A 149 5.70 0.89 8.40
CA ALA A 149 6.26 1.99 7.59
C ALA A 149 5.18 2.68 6.74
N ALA A 150 4.32 1.90 6.09
CA ALA A 150 3.21 2.42 5.30
C ALA A 150 2.15 3.13 6.17
N LEU A 151 2.01 2.76 7.44
CA LEU A 151 1.15 3.44 8.41
C LEU A 151 1.78 4.70 9.02
N GLY A 152 3.10 4.88 8.89
CA GLY A 152 3.86 5.95 9.54
C GLY A 152 4.19 5.68 11.01
N GLU A 153 4.14 4.42 11.43
CA GLU A 153 4.34 3.97 12.82
C GLU A 153 5.66 3.21 13.02
N LEU A 154 6.52 3.16 12.00
CA LEU A 154 7.80 2.47 12.07
C LEU A 154 8.92 3.48 12.38
N ASP A 155 9.45 3.40 13.59
CA ASP A 155 10.71 4.04 13.96
C ASP A 155 11.88 3.04 13.87
N ARG A 156 13.08 3.56 14.19
CA ARG A 156 14.33 2.81 14.20
C ARG A 156 14.27 1.58 15.12
N ASP A 157 13.82 1.77 16.35
CA ASP A 157 13.87 0.73 17.38
C ASP A 157 12.85 -0.37 17.06
N SER A 158 11.70 0.02 16.53
CA SER A 158 10.67 -0.86 15.99
C SER A 158 11.21 -1.71 14.83
N LEU A 159 11.93 -1.10 13.89
CA LEU A 159 12.58 -1.83 12.80
C LEU A 159 13.64 -2.79 13.33
N GLN A 160 14.44 -2.39 14.31
CA GLN A 160 15.47 -3.24 14.91
C GLN A 160 14.87 -4.46 15.63
N ALA A 161 13.77 -4.26 16.36
CA ALA A 161 13.04 -5.34 17.03
C ALA A 161 12.53 -6.39 16.02
N LEU A 162 11.98 -5.94 14.90
CA LEU A 162 11.52 -6.83 13.81
C LEU A 162 12.68 -7.46 13.04
N ALA A 163 13.78 -6.71 12.83
CA ALA A 163 14.96 -7.18 12.13
C ALA A 163 15.67 -8.34 12.85
N GLY A 164 15.54 -8.45 14.19
CA GLY A 164 16.04 -9.59 14.96
C GLY A 164 15.43 -10.94 14.56
N ARG A 165 14.35 -10.96 13.79
CA ARG A 165 13.73 -12.17 13.22
C ARG A 165 14.12 -12.44 11.77
N LEU A 166 14.75 -11.47 11.11
CA LEU A 166 15.10 -11.57 9.72
C LEU A 166 16.42 -12.32 9.57
N PRO A 167 16.53 -13.17 8.54
CA PRO A 167 17.76 -13.91 8.31
C PRO A 167 18.92 -12.96 8.03
N ALA A 168 20.07 -13.25 8.62
CA ALA A 168 21.34 -12.70 8.16
C ALA A 168 21.65 -13.38 6.82
N ALA A 169 21.22 -12.79 5.70
CA ALA A 169 21.69 -13.24 4.40
C ALA A 169 23.17 -12.84 4.27
N GLU A 170 24.04 -13.82 4.05
CA GLU A 170 25.43 -13.58 3.63
C GLU A 170 25.40 -12.85 2.26
N PRO A 171 26.20 -11.79 2.07
CA PRO A 171 26.26 -11.10 0.80
C PRO A 171 26.99 -11.96 -0.23
N GLY A 172 26.28 -12.82 -0.98
CA GLY A 172 26.90 -13.48 -2.14
C GLY A 172 26.22 -14.72 -2.68
N GLU A 173 25.69 -15.62 -1.84
CA GLU A 173 25.30 -16.94 -2.32
C GLU A 173 24.01 -17.44 -1.63
N GLY A 174 22.97 -17.62 -2.44
CA GLY A 174 21.71 -18.26 -2.06
C GLY A 174 20.46 -17.38 -2.26
N PRO A 175 19.30 -18.00 -2.58
CA PRO A 175 18.03 -17.31 -2.56
C PRO A 175 17.75 -16.75 -1.16
N SER A 176 17.20 -15.53 -1.07
CA SER A 176 16.76 -14.96 0.21
C SER A 176 15.78 -15.94 0.88
N PRO A 177 15.86 -16.17 2.21
CA PRO A 177 14.88 -17.02 2.90
C PRO A 177 13.49 -16.39 2.96
N LEU A 178 13.40 -15.09 2.65
CA LEU A 178 12.15 -14.35 2.57
C LEU A 178 11.55 -14.46 1.17
N SER A 179 10.22 -14.42 1.11
CA SER A 179 9.51 -14.29 -0.16
C SER A 179 10.02 -13.07 -0.96
N PRO A 180 10.41 -13.22 -2.24
CA PRO A 180 10.91 -12.12 -3.06
C PRO A 180 9.93 -10.93 -3.21
N ALA A 181 8.63 -11.17 -2.99
CA ALA A 181 7.60 -10.15 -3.02
C ALA A 181 7.64 -9.19 -1.81
N LEU A 182 8.26 -9.59 -0.70
CA LEU A 182 8.36 -8.77 0.52
C LEU A 182 9.55 -7.81 0.50
N LEU A 183 10.57 -8.13 -0.30
CA LEU A 183 11.82 -7.38 -0.38
C LEU A 183 11.65 -5.89 -0.76
N PRO A 184 10.82 -5.51 -1.76
CA PRO A 184 10.56 -4.10 -2.08
C PRO A 184 10.00 -3.30 -0.89
N GLY A 185 8.98 -3.85 -0.22
CA GLY A 185 8.33 -3.18 0.92
C GLY A 185 9.27 -3.08 2.12
N LEU A 186 10.09 -4.09 2.35
CA LEU A 186 11.11 -4.09 3.40
C LEU A 186 12.21 -3.05 3.15
N TYR A 187 12.61 -2.84 1.88
CA TYR A 187 13.55 -1.79 1.52
C TYR A 187 12.98 -0.39 1.80
N LEU A 188 11.73 -0.15 1.40
CA LEU A 188 11.05 1.12 1.71
C LEU A 188 10.88 1.32 3.22
N ALA A 189 10.59 0.27 3.98
CA ALA A 189 10.53 0.33 5.44
C ALA A 189 11.87 0.72 6.06
N HIS A 190 12.97 0.17 5.56
CA HIS A 190 14.30 0.57 5.96
C HIS A 190 14.57 2.04 5.69
N LEU A 191 14.27 2.53 4.49
CA LEU A 191 14.46 3.95 4.15
C LEU A 191 13.57 4.88 5.01
N ALA A 192 12.32 4.48 5.25
CA ALA A 192 11.40 5.23 6.10
C ALA A 192 11.92 5.35 7.55
N ALA A 193 12.46 4.27 8.12
CA ALA A 193 13.04 4.28 9.46
C ALA A 193 14.41 4.99 9.49
N ALA A 194 15.23 4.86 8.43
CA ALA A 194 16.57 5.41 8.33
C ALA A 194 16.61 6.94 8.17
N ALA A 195 15.50 7.56 7.73
CA ALA A 195 15.31 9.02 7.80
C ALA A 195 15.53 9.58 9.23
N GLY A 196 15.50 8.72 10.28
CA GLY A 196 15.82 9.03 11.67
C GLY A 196 17.27 8.79 12.14
N LYS A 197 18.24 8.52 11.26
CA LYS A 197 19.68 8.20 11.54
C LYS A 197 19.94 6.86 12.24
N GLY A 198 20.39 5.88 11.44
CA GLY A 198 21.10 4.65 11.84
C GLY A 198 20.20 3.55 12.40
N GLY A 199 20.56 2.27 12.25
CA GLY A 199 19.71 1.12 12.59
C GLY A 199 19.12 0.49 11.32
N GLY A 200 19.48 -0.75 11.02
CA GLY A 200 19.30 -1.31 9.69
C GLY A 200 19.02 -2.79 9.65
N LEU A 201 18.43 -3.19 8.54
CA LEU A 201 18.37 -4.59 8.13
C LEU A 201 19.81 -5.15 8.05
N PRO A 202 19.99 -6.48 8.22
CA PRO A 202 21.26 -7.13 7.91
C PRO A 202 21.77 -6.72 6.54
N SER A 203 23.07 -6.45 6.40
CA SER A 203 23.67 -5.84 5.19
C SER A 203 23.37 -6.61 3.91
N GLY A 204 23.46 -7.94 3.94
CA GLY A 204 23.13 -8.77 2.78
C GLY A 204 21.64 -8.76 2.42
N LEU A 205 20.76 -8.71 3.44
CA LEU A 205 19.32 -8.57 3.22
C LEU A 205 18.97 -7.19 2.66
N LEU A 206 19.59 -6.13 3.17
CA LEU A 206 19.45 -4.77 2.64
C LEU A 206 19.88 -4.70 1.17
N ALA A 207 21.02 -5.32 0.84
CA ALA A 207 21.51 -5.37 -0.54
C ALA A 207 20.55 -6.14 -1.45
N ALA A 208 20.01 -7.27 -1.00
CA ALA A 208 19.01 -8.04 -1.75
C ALA A 208 17.70 -7.25 -1.94
N ALA A 209 17.23 -6.60 -0.89
CA ALA A 209 16.03 -5.77 -0.90
C ALA A 209 16.16 -4.59 -1.86
N ARG A 210 17.30 -3.88 -1.81
CA ARG A 210 17.65 -2.80 -2.74
C ARG A 210 17.72 -3.30 -4.18
N ARG A 211 18.42 -4.40 -4.45
CA ARG A 211 18.51 -4.96 -5.82
C ARG A 211 17.13 -5.28 -6.38
N ARG A 212 16.27 -5.91 -5.58
CA ARG A 212 14.90 -6.25 -5.99
C ARG A 212 14.07 -4.99 -6.24
N TRP A 213 14.14 -4.00 -5.36
CA TRP A 213 13.48 -2.71 -5.53
C TRP A 213 13.91 -2.00 -6.83
N MET A 214 15.22 -1.91 -7.09
CA MET A 214 15.75 -1.26 -8.28
C MET A 214 15.36 -2.01 -9.56
N ALA A 215 15.37 -3.35 -9.54
CA ALA A 215 14.94 -4.16 -10.68
C ALA A 215 13.45 -3.99 -10.99
N GLU A 216 12.59 -3.91 -9.97
CA GLU A 216 11.16 -3.67 -10.17
C GLU A 216 10.86 -2.24 -10.64
N SER A 217 11.61 -1.27 -10.13
CA SER A 217 11.44 0.15 -10.49
C SER A 217 11.97 0.46 -11.89
N ALA A 218 13.01 -0.23 -12.36
CA ALA A 218 13.62 -0.02 -13.67
C ALA A 218 12.81 -0.61 -14.83
N ALA A 219 11.72 -1.31 -14.54
CA ALA A 219 10.86 -1.88 -15.57
C ALA A 219 10.25 -0.75 -16.42
N SER A 220 10.72 -0.63 -17.65
CA SER A 220 10.12 0.25 -18.64
C SER A 220 8.80 -0.37 -19.13
N ASP A 221 7.77 0.47 -19.23
CA ASP A 221 6.47 0.10 -19.78
C ASP A 221 5.96 1.23 -20.68
N ALA A 222 4.90 0.93 -21.46
CA ALA A 222 4.32 1.91 -22.38
C ALA A 222 3.84 3.18 -21.66
N PHE A 223 3.40 3.07 -20.41
CA PHE A 223 2.92 4.22 -19.64
C PHE A 223 4.07 5.19 -19.32
N LEU A 224 5.24 4.69 -18.92
CA LEU A 224 6.44 5.50 -18.70
C LEU A 224 6.89 6.23 -19.98
N VAL A 225 6.93 5.50 -21.10
CA VAL A 225 7.36 6.05 -22.40
C VAL A 225 6.43 7.19 -22.83
N GLU A 226 5.12 6.94 -22.85
CA GLU A 226 4.13 7.92 -23.27
C GLU A 226 4.13 9.19 -22.40
N VAL A 227 4.33 9.06 -21.08
CA VAL A 227 4.42 10.20 -20.17
C VAL A 227 5.66 11.03 -20.46
N THR A 228 6.80 10.38 -20.70
CA THR A 228 8.07 11.05 -21.00
C THR A 228 7.98 11.84 -22.30
N GLU A 229 7.47 11.21 -23.38
CA GLU A 229 7.25 11.88 -24.68
C GLU A 229 6.27 13.06 -24.57
N THR A 230 5.24 12.92 -23.74
CA THR A 230 4.27 14.00 -23.50
C THR A 230 4.93 15.16 -22.76
N ALA A 231 5.75 14.89 -21.73
CA ALA A 231 6.49 15.91 -20.99
C ALA A 231 7.46 16.69 -21.88
N GLU A 232 8.22 15.99 -22.73
CA GLU A 232 9.13 16.61 -23.70
C GLU A 232 8.37 17.51 -24.69
N SER A 233 7.17 17.11 -25.10
CA SER A 233 6.32 17.92 -25.98
C SER A 233 5.79 19.21 -25.33
N LEU A 234 5.84 19.29 -24.00
CA LEU A 234 5.52 20.47 -23.21
C LEU A 234 6.75 21.33 -22.89
N ALA A 235 7.88 21.07 -23.56
CA ALA A 235 9.16 21.73 -23.32
C ALA A 235 9.71 21.56 -21.89
N LEU A 236 9.25 20.52 -21.17
CA LEU A 236 9.83 20.10 -19.91
C LEU A 236 11.02 19.19 -20.17
N GLU A 237 12.04 19.26 -19.31
CA GLU A 237 13.06 18.21 -19.29
C GLU A 237 12.54 17.04 -18.44
N ALA A 238 12.48 15.85 -19.03
CA ALA A 238 11.96 14.65 -18.38
C ALA A 238 13.01 13.52 -18.45
N LEU A 239 13.48 13.08 -17.30
CA LEU A 239 14.46 12.01 -17.18
C LEU A 239 13.76 10.75 -16.63
N PRO A 240 13.42 9.75 -17.47
CA PRO A 240 12.79 8.52 -17.03
C PRO A 240 13.79 7.64 -16.27
N ASN A 241 13.30 6.83 -15.32
CA ASN A 241 14.12 5.93 -14.50
C ASN A 241 15.35 6.65 -13.89
N HIS A 242 15.14 7.87 -13.41
CA HIS A 242 16.23 8.69 -12.89
C HIS A 242 16.74 8.10 -11.57
N ARG A 243 18.02 7.73 -11.52
CA ARG A 243 18.68 7.30 -10.29
C ARG A 243 19.08 8.52 -9.48
N THR A 244 18.66 8.55 -8.22
CA THR A 244 19.01 9.63 -7.31
C THR A 244 20.53 9.69 -7.06
N PRO A 245 21.10 10.87 -6.72
CA PRO A 245 22.55 11.02 -6.55
C PRO A 245 23.17 10.09 -5.49
N ASP A 246 22.43 9.79 -4.43
CA ASP A 246 22.81 8.82 -3.37
C ASP A 246 22.69 7.35 -3.82
N GLY A 247 22.10 7.11 -5.00
CA GLY A 247 21.80 5.81 -5.57
C GLY A 247 20.76 4.99 -4.81
N LEU A 248 20.08 5.58 -3.80
CA LEU A 248 19.13 4.86 -2.94
C LEU A 248 17.81 4.61 -3.64
N LEU A 249 17.39 5.48 -4.55
CA LEU A 249 16.10 5.40 -5.23
C LEU A 249 16.23 5.46 -6.74
N LEU A 250 15.18 4.96 -7.39
CA LEU A 250 14.92 5.12 -8.81
C LEU A 250 13.55 5.78 -8.95
N LEU A 251 13.56 7.01 -9.45
CA LEU A 251 12.36 7.81 -9.71
C LEU A 251 11.78 7.35 -11.05
N ASP A 252 10.44 7.29 -11.17
CA ASP A 252 9.84 6.91 -12.46
C ASP A 252 10.17 7.98 -13.51
N VAL A 253 9.91 9.27 -13.21
CA VAL A 253 10.38 10.40 -14.04
C VAL A 253 10.82 11.55 -13.14
N LEU A 254 12.01 12.11 -13.38
CA LEU A 254 12.38 13.42 -12.84
C LEU A 254 12.02 14.48 -13.86
N VAL A 255 11.19 15.44 -13.48
CA VAL A 255 10.78 16.56 -14.32
C VAL A 255 11.47 17.83 -13.83
N THR A 256 12.09 18.56 -14.76
CA THR A 256 12.64 19.89 -14.52
C THR A 256 11.93 20.90 -15.42
N ASP A 257 11.37 21.93 -14.81
CA ASP A 257 10.89 23.10 -15.55
C ASP A 257 12.09 23.89 -16.07
N ARG A 258 12.21 24.03 -17.39
CA ARG A 258 13.36 24.71 -18.03
C ARG A 258 13.37 26.22 -17.80
N GLY A 259 12.22 26.82 -17.51
CA GLY A 259 12.09 28.26 -17.27
C GLY A 259 12.43 28.65 -15.84
N THR A 260 11.96 27.87 -14.86
CA THR A 260 12.17 28.17 -13.42
C THR A 260 13.34 27.41 -12.80
N GLY A 261 13.76 26.29 -13.41
CA GLY A 261 14.72 25.35 -12.83
C GLY A 261 14.14 24.50 -11.70
N GLU A 262 12.84 24.61 -11.41
CA GLU A 262 12.18 23.81 -10.37
C GLU A 262 12.13 22.34 -10.79
N GLN A 263 12.35 21.45 -9.82
CA GLN A 263 12.36 20.01 -10.02
C GLN A 263 11.27 19.34 -9.20
N CYS A 264 10.57 18.39 -9.81
CA CYS A 264 9.70 17.47 -9.10
C CYS A 264 9.86 16.05 -9.66
N ALA A 265 9.66 15.06 -8.80
CA ALA A 265 9.54 13.69 -9.26
C ALA A 265 8.08 13.41 -9.65
N LEU A 266 7.87 12.62 -10.69
CA LEU A 266 6.58 12.01 -10.98
C LEU A 266 6.64 10.54 -10.62
N GLN A 267 5.68 10.10 -9.81
CA GLN A 267 5.42 8.71 -9.52
C GLN A 267 4.26 8.21 -10.39
N LEU A 268 4.53 7.16 -11.15
CA LEU A 268 3.55 6.53 -12.04
C LEU A 268 2.84 5.40 -11.30
N ALA A 269 1.62 5.68 -10.85
CA ALA A 269 0.76 4.70 -10.19
C ALA A 269 0.06 3.82 -11.24
N ARG A 270 0.58 2.60 -11.38
CA ARG A 270 0.07 1.57 -12.28
C ARG A 270 -1.15 0.89 -11.67
N ALA A 271 -1.82 0.05 -12.45
CA ALA A 271 -2.95 -0.72 -11.97
C ALA A 271 -2.68 -1.39 -10.61
N LYS A 272 -1.53 -2.07 -10.41
CA LYS A 272 -1.18 -2.74 -9.13
C LYS A 272 -1.07 -1.80 -7.92
N ASP A 273 -0.87 -0.51 -8.16
CA ASP A 273 -0.66 0.55 -7.17
C ASP A 273 -1.99 1.22 -6.77
N LEU A 274 -3.07 0.90 -7.48
CA LEU A 274 -4.39 1.51 -7.34
C LEU A 274 -5.42 0.50 -6.84
N SER A 275 -6.46 0.99 -6.18
CA SER A 275 -7.62 0.18 -5.84
C SER A 275 -8.33 -0.29 -7.11
N ALA A 276 -8.77 -1.55 -7.10
CA ALA A 276 -9.58 -2.10 -8.18
C ALA A 276 -11.08 -1.78 -7.98
N ALA A 277 -11.50 -1.57 -6.73
CA ALA A 277 -12.91 -1.39 -6.35
C ALA A 277 -13.08 -0.66 -5.01
N GLY A 278 -14.33 -0.34 -4.66
CA GLY A 278 -14.67 0.51 -3.53
C GLY A 278 -14.49 1.98 -3.91
N VAL A 279 -13.51 2.65 -3.30
CA VAL A 279 -13.02 3.95 -3.79
C VAL A 279 -12.10 3.71 -4.98
N ALA A 280 -12.67 3.49 -6.17
CA ALA A 280 -11.93 3.11 -7.39
C ALA A 280 -10.85 4.13 -7.77
N GLY A 281 -9.67 3.62 -8.18
CA GLY A 281 -8.52 4.47 -8.55
C GLY A 281 -7.83 5.15 -7.37
N ALA A 282 -8.17 4.80 -6.13
CA ALA A 282 -7.47 5.28 -4.95
C ALA A 282 -6.04 4.71 -4.89
N GLU A 283 -5.09 5.54 -4.48
CA GLU A 283 -3.71 5.12 -4.24
C GLU A 283 -3.65 4.08 -3.10
N LEU A 284 -2.90 3.00 -3.28
CA LEU A 284 -2.64 2.02 -2.24
C LEU A 284 -1.43 2.43 -1.39
N GLY A 285 -1.39 1.99 -0.13
CA GLY A 285 -0.42 2.49 0.83
C GLY A 285 1.04 2.17 0.53
N HIS A 286 1.35 1.16 -0.29
CA HIS A 286 2.72 0.90 -0.73
C HIS A 286 3.22 1.96 -1.74
N SER A 287 2.33 2.42 -2.63
CA SER A 287 2.57 3.56 -3.53
C SER A 287 2.73 4.84 -2.72
N ALA A 288 1.85 5.07 -1.74
CA ALA A 288 1.95 6.23 -0.87
C ALA A 288 3.23 6.21 -0.01
N LEU A 289 3.67 5.04 0.45
CA LEU A 289 4.94 4.88 1.16
C LEU A 289 6.14 5.23 0.26
N ARG A 290 6.18 4.74 -0.97
CA ARG A 290 7.23 5.08 -1.95
C ARG A 290 7.34 6.59 -2.11
N ARG A 291 6.20 7.27 -2.25
CA ARG A 291 6.11 8.71 -2.39
C ARG A 291 6.70 9.43 -1.17
N ARG A 292 6.22 9.12 0.03
CA ARG A 292 6.72 9.73 1.28
C ARG A 292 8.22 9.49 1.51
N VAL A 293 8.71 8.29 1.21
CA VAL A 293 10.14 7.96 1.31
C VAL A 293 10.95 8.79 0.31
N THR A 294 10.45 8.97 -0.91
CA THR A 294 11.10 9.79 -1.93
C THR A 294 11.18 11.26 -1.48
N GLU A 295 10.05 11.81 -1.00
CA GLU A 295 9.99 13.18 -0.47
C GLU A 295 10.94 13.36 0.72
N ALA A 296 10.91 12.44 1.68
CA ALA A 296 11.71 12.54 2.90
C ALA A 296 13.23 12.35 2.67
N THR A 297 13.63 11.49 1.73
CA THR A 297 15.05 11.18 1.51
C THR A 297 15.71 12.12 0.49
N GLN A 298 14.95 12.60 -0.49
CA GLN A 298 15.50 13.42 -1.58
C GLN A 298 15.17 14.91 -1.45
N GLY A 299 14.22 15.29 -0.60
CA GLY A 299 13.72 16.66 -0.53
C GLY A 299 12.97 17.09 -1.80
N LEU A 300 12.57 16.14 -2.65
CA LEU A 300 11.83 16.39 -3.88
C LEU A 300 10.34 16.26 -3.63
N LEU A 301 9.55 17.20 -4.16
CA LEU A 301 8.09 17.05 -4.20
C LEU A 301 7.72 16.01 -5.26
N VAL A 302 6.74 15.16 -4.95
CA VAL A 302 6.36 14.02 -5.80
C VAL A 302 4.91 14.16 -6.28
N GLY A 303 4.74 14.33 -7.59
CA GLY A 303 3.45 14.28 -8.25
C GLY A 303 3.01 12.84 -8.49
N LEU A 304 1.73 12.55 -8.25
CA LEU A 304 1.15 11.23 -8.52
C LEU A 304 0.40 11.25 -9.85
N LEU A 305 0.86 10.46 -10.82
CA LEU A 305 0.19 10.28 -12.11
C LEU A 305 -0.41 8.87 -12.20
N ARG A 306 -1.74 8.78 -12.26
CA ARG A 306 -2.46 7.51 -12.25
C ARG A 306 -2.65 7.00 -13.68
N GLN A 307 -2.35 5.71 -13.88
CA GLN A 307 -2.53 5.06 -15.17
C GLN A 307 -4.00 5.09 -15.64
N SER A 308 -4.96 5.02 -14.72
CA SER A 308 -6.40 5.13 -15.04
C SER A 308 -6.75 6.48 -15.64
N ASP A 309 -6.25 7.56 -15.04
CA ASP A 309 -6.54 8.93 -15.43
C ASP A 309 -5.88 9.22 -16.79
N TRP A 310 -4.67 8.69 -16.99
CA TRP A 310 -3.95 8.74 -18.27
C TRP A 310 -4.68 7.98 -19.38
N ALA A 311 -5.15 6.76 -19.09
CA ALA A 311 -5.84 5.93 -20.07
C ALA A 311 -7.20 6.52 -20.49
N CYS A 312 -7.88 7.23 -19.58
CA CYS A 312 -9.12 7.97 -19.90
C CYS A 312 -8.86 9.21 -20.78
N ALA A 313 -7.65 9.78 -20.75
CA ALA A 313 -7.25 10.87 -21.63
C ALA A 313 -6.89 10.32 -23.03
N GLY A 314 -7.88 10.34 -23.93
CA GLY A 314 -7.75 9.76 -25.27
C GLY A 314 -6.95 10.62 -26.25
N ARG A 315 -6.89 11.95 -26.02
CA ARG A 315 -6.17 12.89 -26.90
C ARG A 315 -4.88 13.40 -26.26
N LYS A 316 -3.90 13.76 -27.10
CA LYS A 316 -2.60 14.31 -26.66
C LYS A 316 -2.75 15.53 -25.74
N ALA A 317 -3.68 16.44 -26.06
CA ALA A 317 -3.95 17.62 -25.23
C ALA A 317 -4.55 17.28 -23.85
N GLU A 318 -5.39 16.25 -23.77
CA GLU A 318 -5.95 15.79 -22.49
C GLU A 318 -4.87 15.14 -21.62
N ARG A 319 -3.99 14.33 -22.22
CA ARG A 319 -2.85 13.73 -21.53
C ARG A 319 -1.89 14.78 -20.99
N ALA A 320 -1.61 15.81 -21.79
CA ALA A 320 -0.84 16.97 -21.35
C ALA A 320 -1.48 17.66 -20.13
N ALA A 321 -2.81 17.86 -20.15
CA ALA A 321 -3.51 18.47 -19.01
C ALA A 321 -3.44 17.59 -17.74
N VAL A 322 -3.57 16.27 -17.87
CA VAL A 322 -3.42 15.33 -16.74
C VAL A 322 -2.00 15.38 -16.17
N LEU A 323 -0.98 15.43 -17.04
CA LEU A 323 0.42 15.55 -16.64
C LEU A 323 0.69 16.87 -15.89
N ILE A 324 0.28 18.00 -16.47
CA ILE A 324 0.45 19.33 -15.86
C ILE A 324 -0.21 19.36 -14.48
N LYS A 325 -1.44 18.84 -14.37
CA LYS A 325 -2.15 18.78 -13.09
C LYS A 325 -1.39 17.97 -12.04
N ALA A 326 -0.73 16.88 -12.43
CA ALA A 326 0.08 16.07 -11.51
C ALA A 326 1.35 16.81 -11.04
N ILE A 327 1.99 17.57 -11.94
CA ILE A 327 3.15 18.42 -11.63
C ILE A 327 2.74 19.58 -10.71
N GLU A 328 1.67 20.30 -11.05
CA GLU A 328 1.15 21.41 -10.26
C GLU A 328 0.73 20.97 -8.86
N ALA A 329 0.08 19.81 -8.74
CA ALA A 329 -0.30 19.26 -7.44
C ALA A 329 0.92 18.93 -6.56
N ALA A 330 2.06 18.61 -7.17
CA ALA A 330 3.32 18.38 -6.46
C ALA A 330 3.93 19.70 -5.98
N LEU A 331 4.09 20.67 -6.89
CA LEU A 331 4.81 21.92 -6.64
C LEU A 331 4.00 22.94 -5.84
N ARG A 332 2.66 22.87 -5.90
CA ARG A 332 1.74 23.77 -5.20
C ARG A 332 0.73 22.94 -4.39
N PRO A 333 1.17 22.26 -3.32
CA PRO A 333 0.26 21.49 -2.49
C PRO A 333 -0.80 22.42 -1.92
N ALA A 334 -2.07 21.99 -1.96
CA ALA A 334 -3.16 22.74 -1.35
C ALA A 334 -2.86 22.96 0.15
N PRO A 335 -3.18 24.13 0.73
CA PRO A 335 -2.97 24.37 2.16
C PRO A 335 -3.74 23.32 2.97
N SER A 336 -3.03 22.67 3.88
CA SER A 336 -3.51 21.61 4.78
C SER A 336 -4.52 22.11 5.80
#